data_AF-A0A7R9T668-F1
#
_entry.id   AF-A0A7R9T668-F1
#
_cell.length_a   1.000
_cell.length_b   1.000
_cell.length_c   1.000
_cell.angle_alpha   90.00
_cell.angle_beta   90.00
_cell.angle_gamma   90.00
#
_symmetry.space_group_name_H-M   'P 1'
#
loop_
_entity.id
_entity.type
_entity.pdbx_description
1 polymer ?
#
loop_
_entity_poly.entity_id
_entity_poly.type
_entity_poly.pdbx_seq_one_letter_code
_entity_poly.pdbx_strand_id
1 'polypeptide(L)'
;KKLDDDDVDKDGDVHELYADAMLNASQIKANITLARAAGYFSSALDIDSENYAARHNLAYAYKSAKNWTAAKDHLYIIVASERANDMASETRAESLKLLCEVEFHDKNVTGALSACRKGVELDQYNFHTLRLLAQIHVVRFFDEVEAIRA
;
A
#
# COMPACT_ATOMS: atom_id res chain seq x y z
N LYS A 1 -0.91 -34.20 -48.23
CA LYS A 1 -1.20 -32.76 -47.95
C LYS A 1 -0.11 -32.31 -47.00
N LYS A 2 0.87 -31.53 -47.47
CA LYS A 2 1.97 -31.01 -46.63
C LYS A 2 1.35 -30.07 -45.61
N LEU A 3 1.71 -30.24 -44.34
CA LEU A 3 1.49 -29.22 -43.32
C LEU A 3 2.49 -28.10 -43.63
N ASP A 4 1.96 -26.90 -43.68
CA ASP A 4 2.69 -25.66 -43.91
C ASP A 4 3.35 -25.30 -42.58
N ASP A 5 4.67 -25.47 -42.47
CA ASP A 5 5.46 -25.24 -41.25
C ASP A 5 5.84 -23.75 -41.06
N ASP A 6 5.18 -22.82 -41.75
CA ASP A 6 5.52 -21.40 -41.77
C ASP A 6 4.47 -20.47 -41.13
N ASP A 7 3.60 -20.99 -40.26
CA ASP A 7 2.78 -20.14 -39.38
C ASP A 7 3.57 -19.80 -38.11
N VAL A 8 4.66 -19.04 -38.30
CA VAL A 8 5.34 -18.33 -37.20
C VAL A 8 4.41 -17.18 -36.82
N ASP A 9 3.61 -17.45 -35.81
CA ASP A 9 2.93 -16.54 -34.89
C ASP A 9 3.82 -15.34 -34.52
N LYS A 10 3.79 -14.31 -35.39
CA LYS A 10 4.45 -13.00 -35.22
C LYS A 10 3.47 -11.86 -34.94
N ASP A 11 2.25 -12.18 -34.52
CA ASP A 11 1.20 -11.21 -34.18
C ASP A 11 1.10 -10.93 -32.66
N GLY A 12 1.84 -11.66 -31.83
CA GLY A 12 1.88 -11.48 -30.38
C GLY A 12 2.69 -10.27 -29.87
N ASP A 13 3.75 -9.85 -30.57
CA ASP A 13 4.75 -8.96 -29.95
C ASP A 13 4.38 -7.47 -29.94
N VAL A 14 3.69 -6.96 -30.97
CA VAL A 14 3.46 -5.50 -31.09
C VAL A 14 2.33 -5.01 -30.18
N HIS A 15 1.31 -5.83 -29.98
CA HIS A 15 0.19 -5.51 -29.10
C HIS A 15 0.57 -5.55 -27.62
N GLU A 16 1.45 -6.50 -27.22
CA GLU A 16 1.98 -6.58 -25.86
C GLU A 16 2.91 -5.40 -25.55
N LEU A 17 3.85 -5.08 -26.45
CA LEU A 17 4.74 -3.91 -26.30
C LEU A 17 3.97 -2.59 -26.20
N TYR A 18 2.88 -2.45 -26.95
CA TYR A 18 2.02 -1.27 -26.87
C TYR A 18 1.24 -1.20 -25.55
N ALA A 19 0.69 -2.33 -25.08
CA ALA A 19 0.00 -2.40 -23.79
C ALA A 19 0.95 -2.06 -22.63
N ASP A 20 2.18 -2.58 -22.69
CA ASP A 20 3.23 -2.28 -21.71
C ASP A 20 3.66 -0.82 -21.75
N ALA A 21 3.80 -0.23 -22.94
CA ALA A 21 4.11 1.19 -23.09
C ALA A 21 3.00 2.08 -22.50
N MET A 22 1.73 1.73 -22.71
CA MET A 22 0.60 2.43 -22.12
C MET A 22 0.55 2.29 -20.60
N LEU A 23 0.81 1.09 -20.08
CA LEU A 23 0.91 0.83 -18.65
C LEU A 23 2.03 1.67 -18.02
N ASN A 24 3.20 1.68 -18.64
CA ASN A 24 4.35 2.47 -18.20
C ASN A 24 4.06 3.98 -18.20
N ALA A 25 3.45 4.50 -19.27
CA ALA A 25 3.06 5.92 -19.34
C ALA A 25 2.04 6.29 -18.26
N SER A 26 1.07 5.41 -18.00
CA SER A 26 0.10 5.57 -16.91
C SER A 26 0.78 5.61 -15.54
N GLN A 27 1.71 4.70 -15.28
CA GLN A 27 2.49 4.65 -14.04
C GLN A 27 3.34 5.92 -13.85
N ILE A 28 4.01 6.40 -14.90
CA ILE A 28 4.79 7.65 -14.85
C ILE A 28 3.88 8.82 -14.48
N LYS A 29 2.71 8.93 -15.12
CA LYS A 29 1.75 10.00 -14.83
C LYS A 29 1.22 9.92 -13.39
N ALA A 30 0.95 8.71 -12.90
CA ALA A 30 0.53 8.49 -11.52
C ALA A 30 1.63 8.94 -10.54
N ASN A 31 2.87 8.56 -10.78
CA ASN A 31 4.02 8.95 -9.95
C ASN A 31 4.23 10.47 -9.91
N ILE A 32 4.16 11.15 -11.06
CA ILE A 32 4.24 12.62 -11.13
C ILE A 32 3.11 13.26 -10.33
N THR A 33 1.90 12.72 -10.44
CA THR A 33 0.72 13.24 -9.74
C THR A 33 0.87 13.07 -8.22
N LEU A 34 1.31 11.90 -7.77
CA LEU A 34 1.57 11.61 -6.36
C LEU A 34 2.70 12.46 -5.78
N ALA A 35 3.77 12.71 -6.55
CA ALA A 35 4.85 13.58 -6.12
C ALA A 35 4.38 15.03 -5.91
N ARG A 36 3.54 15.55 -6.83
CA ARG A 36 2.93 16.87 -6.65
C ARG A 36 1.97 16.91 -5.45
N ALA A 37 1.16 15.86 -5.29
CA ALA A 37 0.25 15.75 -4.16
C ALA A 37 1.00 15.74 -2.82
N ALA A 38 2.12 15.02 -2.73
CA ALA A 38 2.98 15.02 -1.55
C ALA A 38 3.45 16.44 -1.18
N GLY A 39 3.82 17.26 -2.18
CA GLY A 39 4.16 18.67 -1.96
C GLY A 39 3.01 19.46 -1.33
N TYR A 40 1.79 19.33 -1.87
CA TYR A 40 0.61 20.01 -1.31
C TYR A 40 0.26 19.54 0.10
N PHE A 41 0.35 18.24 0.38
CA PHE A 41 0.10 17.71 1.72
C PHE A 41 1.18 18.17 2.71
N SER A 42 2.44 18.26 2.29
CA SER A 42 3.50 18.83 3.11
C SER A 42 3.20 20.29 3.47
N SER A 43 2.84 21.13 2.49
CA SER A 43 2.47 22.51 2.75
C SER A 43 1.22 22.64 3.64
N ALA A 44 0.26 21.73 3.52
CA ALA A 44 -0.89 21.70 4.41
C ALA A 44 -0.48 21.39 5.86
N LEU A 45 0.51 20.50 6.06
CA LEU A 45 1.07 20.19 7.38
C LEU A 45 1.96 21.32 7.94
N ASP A 46 2.57 22.14 7.09
CA ASP A 46 3.29 23.34 7.53
C ASP A 46 2.33 24.40 8.08
N ILE A 47 1.11 24.48 7.55
CA ILE A 47 0.05 25.38 8.01
C ILE A 47 -0.65 24.82 9.26
N ASP A 48 -0.99 23.53 9.22
CA ASP A 48 -1.64 22.82 10.31
C ASP A 48 -0.99 21.45 10.50
N SER A 49 -0.08 21.37 11.48
CA SER A 49 0.63 20.14 11.80
C SER A 49 -0.28 19.01 12.29
N GLU A 50 -1.50 19.33 12.74
CA GLU A 50 -2.52 18.38 13.19
C GLU A 50 -3.50 17.98 12.08
N ASN A 51 -3.25 18.36 10.82
CA ASN A 51 -4.07 17.94 9.69
C ASN A 51 -3.85 16.45 9.36
N TYR A 52 -4.54 15.57 10.08
CA TYR A 52 -4.39 14.12 9.96
C TYR A 52 -4.79 13.57 8.59
N ALA A 53 -5.71 14.23 7.88
CA ALA A 53 -6.06 13.85 6.51
C ALA A 53 -4.90 14.12 5.54
N ALA A 54 -4.27 15.30 5.64
CA ALA A 54 -3.06 15.60 4.88
C ALA A 54 -1.92 14.64 5.25
N ARG A 55 -1.77 14.33 6.53
CA ARG A 55 -0.77 13.36 7.02
C ARG A 55 -0.98 11.95 6.47
N HIS A 56 -2.22 11.46 6.47
CA HIS A 56 -2.59 10.17 5.87
C HIS A 56 -2.24 10.15 4.39
N ASN A 57 -2.67 11.16 3.64
CA ASN A 57 -2.45 11.22 2.20
C ASN A 57 -0.97 11.38 1.82
N LEU A 58 -0.19 12.09 2.65
CA LEU A 58 1.26 12.17 2.50
C LEU A 58 1.92 10.80 2.73
N ALA A 59 1.49 10.05 3.75
CA ALA A 59 1.95 8.69 3.96
C ALA A 59 1.60 7.76 2.78
N TYR A 60 0.40 7.91 2.20
CA TYR A 60 0.00 7.16 1.00
C TYR A 60 0.91 7.48 -0.20
N ALA A 61 1.27 8.75 -0.40
CA ALA A 61 2.21 9.14 -1.45
C ALA A 61 3.60 8.52 -1.23
N TYR A 62 4.12 8.54 0.00
CA TYR A 62 5.39 7.87 0.33
C TYR A 62 5.34 6.36 0.14
N LYS A 63 4.25 5.70 0.58
CA LYS A 63 3.99 4.26 0.34
C LYS A 63 4.02 3.94 -1.16
N SER A 64 3.38 4.78 -1.97
CA SER A 64 3.34 4.59 -3.43
C SER A 64 4.72 4.77 -4.07
N ALA A 65 5.55 5.65 -3.52
CA ALA A 65 6.97 5.80 -3.88
C ALA A 65 7.88 4.73 -3.26
N LYS A 66 7.34 3.72 -2.57
CA LYS A 66 8.07 2.68 -1.82
C LYS A 66 9.00 3.23 -0.72
N ASN A 67 8.75 4.45 -0.25
CA ASN A 67 9.45 5.03 0.89
C ASN A 67 8.72 4.63 2.17
N TRP A 68 8.99 3.42 2.66
CA TRP A 68 8.30 2.84 3.82
C TRP A 68 8.60 3.62 5.10
N THR A 69 9.84 4.07 5.30
CA THR A 69 10.25 4.84 6.48
C THR A 69 9.44 6.13 6.60
N ALA A 70 9.42 6.97 5.55
CA ALA A 70 8.68 8.22 5.60
C ALA A 70 7.17 7.99 5.74
N ALA A 71 6.62 6.96 5.08
CA ALA A 71 5.21 6.59 5.26
C ALA A 71 4.90 6.25 6.73
N LYS A 72 5.75 5.44 7.37
CA LYS A 72 5.61 5.08 8.80
C LYS A 72 5.69 6.28 9.70
N ASP A 73 6.65 7.18 9.51
CA ASP A 73 6.82 8.37 10.36
C ASP A 73 5.53 9.20 10.44
N HIS A 74 4.87 9.41 9.29
CA HIS A 74 3.59 10.11 9.26
C HIS A 74 2.44 9.31 9.88
N LEU A 75 2.36 8.00 9.64
CA LEU A 75 1.30 7.15 10.18
C LEU A 75 1.41 6.96 11.69
N TYR A 76 2.64 6.84 12.22
CA TYR A 76 2.87 6.71 13.66
C TYR A 76 2.40 7.93 14.43
N ILE A 77 2.56 9.12 13.87
CA ILE A 77 2.03 10.35 14.48
C ILE A 77 0.49 10.31 14.56
N ILE A 78 -0.19 9.77 13.54
CA ILE A 78 -1.66 9.62 13.57
C ILE A 78 -2.09 8.67 14.67
N VAL A 79 -1.46 7.49 14.77
CA VAL A 79 -1.90 6.43 15.70
C VAL A 79 -1.39 6.62 17.14
N ALA A 80 -0.34 7.40 17.34
CA ALA A 80 0.22 7.72 18.66
C ALA A 80 -0.36 8.99 19.30
N SER A 81 -1.10 9.80 18.54
CA SER A 81 -1.69 11.04 19.06
C SER A 81 -2.66 10.75 20.20
N GLU A 82 -2.50 11.43 21.35
CA GLU A 82 -3.48 11.38 22.46
C GLU A 82 -4.86 11.86 22.01
N ARG A 83 -4.90 12.73 20.98
CA ARG A 83 -6.09 13.22 20.28
C ARG A 83 -6.50 12.37 19.08
N ALA A 84 -5.87 11.22 18.86
CA ALA A 84 -6.37 10.25 17.89
C ALA A 84 -7.84 9.91 18.18
N ASN A 85 -8.25 9.93 19.46
CA ASN A 85 -9.64 9.73 19.86
C ASN A 85 -10.62 10.81 19.34
N ASP A 86 -10.14 12.00 19.03
CA ASP A 86 -10.94 13.09 18.46
C ASP A 86 -11.14 12.91 16.95
N MET A 87 -10.36 12.02 16.31
CA MET A 87 -10.54 11.66 14.91
C MET A 87 -11.68 10.66 14.74
N ALA A 88 -12.40 10.79 13.62
CA ALA A 88 -13.35 9.78 13.17
C ALA A 88 -12.69 8.39 13.15
N SER A 89 -13.38 7.41 13.72
CA SER A 89 -12.90 6.02 13.81
C SER A 89 -12.55 5.46 12.43
N GLU A 90 -13.33 5.81 11.41
CA GLU A 90 -13.12 5.42 10.00
C GLU A 90 -11.76 5.93 9.46
N THR A 91 -11.42 7.20 9.69
CA THR A 91 -10.14 7.77 9.24
C THR A 91 -8.95 7.12 9.94
N ARG A 92 -9.10 6.78 11.23
CA ARG A 92 -8.09 6.03 11.98
C ARG A 92 -7.96 4.60 11.46
N ALA A 93 -9.07 3.91 11.23
CA ALA A 93 -9.08 2.57 10.68
C ALA A 93 -8.38 2.52 9.32
N GLU A 94 -8.65 3.51 8.45
CA GLU A 94 -8.00 3.60 7.13
C GLU A 94 -6.49 3.89 7.24
N SER A 95 -6.08 4.71 8.21
CA SER A 95 -4.65 4.94 8.49
C SER A 95 -3.97 3.69 9.05
N LEU A 96 -4.64 2.93 9.91
CA LEU A 96 -4.14 1.65 10.43
C LEU A 96 -4.06 0.58 9.35
N LYS A 97 -5.01 0.56 8.41
CA LYS A 97 -4.93 -0.29 7.21
C LYS A 97 -3.68 0.05 6.41
N LEU A 98 -3.44 1.33 6.12
CA LEU A 98 -2.26 1.77 5.38
C LEU A 98 -0.97 1.44 6.13
N LEU A 99 -0.94 1.59 7.47
CA LEU A 99 0.21 1.19 8.29
C LEU A 99 0.44 -0.31 8.22
N CYS A 100 -0.62 -1.13 8.25
CA CYS A 100 -0.50 -2.57 8.08
C CYS A 100 0.14 -2.94 6.72
N GLU A 101 -0.26 -2.27 5.63
CA GLU A 101 0.35 -2.47 4.30
C GLU A 101 1.83 -2.09 4.30
N VAL A 102 2.17 -0.92 4.85
CA VAL A 102 3.54 -0.40 4.87
C VAL A 102 4.45 -1.31 5.70
N GLU A 103 4.04 -1.70 6.90
CA GLU A 103 4.83 -2.60 7.76
C GLU A 103 5.01 -3.98 7.12
N PHE A 104 3.99 -4.50 6.43
CA PHE A 104 4.11 -5.78 5.74
C PHE A 104 5.11 -5.70 4.58
N HIS A 105 5.06 -4.63 3.78
CA HIS A 105 6.03 -4.41 2.70
C HIS A 105 7.45 -4.13 3.22
N ASP A 106 7.59 -3.55 4.41
CA ASP A 106 8.87 -3.36 5.10
C ASP A 106 9.34 -4.61 5.87
N LYS A 107 8.69 -5.76 5.66
CA LYS A 107 8.99 -7.06 6.29
C LYS A 107 8.84 -7.07 7.82
N ASN A 108 8.21 -6.06 8.41
CA ASN A 108 7.86 -6.02 9.82
C ASN A 108 6.49 -6.66 10.06
N VAL A 109 6.45 -8.00 9.99
CA VAL A 109 5.21 -8.79 10.09
C VAL A 109 4.49 -8.56 11.43
N THR A 110 5.23 -8.41 12.53
CA THR A 110 4.66 -8.15 13.86
C THR A 110 3.96 -6.79 13.90
N GLY A 111 4.60 -5.75 13.36
CA GLY A 111 4.01 -4.42 13.22
C GLY A 111 2.75 -4.44 12.35
N ALA A 112 2.82 -5.12 11.21
CA ALA A 112 1.68 -5.26 10.29
C ALA A 112 0.47 -5.89 10.98
N LEU A 113 0.66 -7.05 11.62
CA LEU A 113 -0.40 -7.74 12.35
C LEU A 113 -1.01 -6.88 13.46
N SER A 114 -0.18 -6.10 14.17
CA SER A 114 -0.66 -5.18 15.21
C SER A 114 -1.54 -4.07 14.62
N ALA A 115 -1.09 -3.42 13.54
CA ALA A 115 -1.83 -2.36 12.87
C ALA A 115 -3.15 -2.88 12.29
N CYS A 116 -3.14 -4.04 11.62
CA CYS A 116 -4.36 -4.65 11.07
C CYS A 116 -5.39 -4.98 12.17
N ARG A 117 -4.97 -5.56 13.30
CA ARG A 117 -5.90 -5.87 14.41
C ARG A 117 -6.56 -4.60 14.96
N LYS A 118 -5.76 -3.57 15.25
CA LYS A 118 -6.29 -2.28 15.70
C LYS A 118 -7.24 -1.65 14.68
N GLY A 119 -6.94 -1.79 13.37
CA GLY A 119 -7.82 -1.33 12.30
C GLY A 119 -9.18 -2.03 12.30
N VAL A 120 -9.19 -3.36 12.48
CA VAL A 120 -10.42 -4.17 12.59
C VAL A 120 -11.21 -3.84 13.86
N GLU A 121 -10.54 -3.54 14.97
CA GLU A 121 -11.21 -3.10 16.21
C GLU A 121 -11.96 -1.78 16.02
N LEU A 122 -11.46 -0.88 15.17
CA LEU A 122 -12.10 0.41 14.88
C LEU A 122 -13.17 0.31 13.78
N ASP A 123 -12.96 -0.54 12.79
CA ASP A 123 -13.91 -0.82 11.70
C ASP A 123 -13.88 -2.30 11.33
N GLN A 124 -14.77 -3.06 11.97
CA GLN A 124 -14.87 -4.50 11.79
C GLN A 124 -15.35 -4.93 10.39
N TYR A 125 -15.90 -4.00 9.60
CA TYR A 125 -16.41 -4.28 8.25
C TYR A 125 -15.47 -3.80 7.14
N ASN A 126 -14.29 -3.27 7.48
CA ASN A 126 -13.26 -2.93 6.51
C ASN A 126 -12.71 -4.21 5.86
N PHE A 127 -13.31 -4.61 4.75
CA PHE A 127 -12.94 -5.79 3.98
C PHE A 127 -11.46 -5.77 3.57
N HIS A 128 -10.90 -4.60 3.26
CA HIS A 128 -9.50 -4.49 2.86
C HIS A 128 -8.54 -4.83 4.00
N THR A 129 -8.81 -4.36 5.22
CA THR A 129 -8.03 -4.70 6.42
C THR A 129 -8.14 -6.19 6.73
N LEU A 130 -9.35 -6.76 6.68
CA LEU A 130 -9.59 -8.19 6.89
C LEU A 130 -8.85 -9.05 5.86
N ARG A 131 -8.91 -8.68 4.58
CA ARG A 131 -8.20 -9.36 3.49
C ARG A 131 -6.69 -9.34 3.71
N LEU A 132 -6.15 -8.19 4.12
CA LEU A 132 -4.72 -8.05 4.38
C LEU A 132 -4.28 -8.91 5.58
N LEU A 133 -5.05 -8.89 6.67
CA LEU A 133 -4.79 -9.74 7.83
C LEU A 133 -4.76 -11.23 7.45
N ALA A 134 -5.74 -11.68 6.67
CA ALA A 134 -5.79 -13.06 6.17
C ALA A 134 -4.57 -13.39 5.29
N GLN A 135 -4.20 -12.48 4.37
CA GLN A 135 -3.02 -12.65 3.52
C GLN A 135 -1.73 -12.82 4.34
N ILE A 136 -1.54 -12.01 5.37
CA ILE A 136 -0.35 -12.09 6.25
C ILE A 136 -0.32 -13.44 6.99
N HIS A 137 -1.46 -13.91 7.51
CA HIS A 137 -1.54 -15.22 8.16
C HIS A 137 -1.20 -16.37 7.22
N VAL A 138 -1.66 -16.32 5.96
CA VAL A 138 -1.35 -17.34 4.95
C VAL A 138 0.15 -17.36 4.63
N VAL A 139 0.77 -16.19 4.40
CA VAL A 139 2.22 -16.12 4.13
C VAL A 139 3.02 -16.71 5.28
N ARG A 140 2.70 -16.30 6.52
CA ARG A 140 3.38 -16.83 7.71
C ARG A 140 3.25 -18.34 7.86
N PHE A 141 2.06 -18.88 7.59
CA PHE A 141 1.85 -20.33 7.65
C PHE A 141 2.80 -21.07 6.70
N PHE A 142 2.96 -20.58 5.47
CA PHE A 142 3.88 -21.18 4.51
C PHE A 142 5.36 -21.00 4.92
N ASP A 143 5.75 -19.82 5.41
CA ASP A 143 7.11 -19.59 5.93
C ASP A 143 7.44 -20.56 7.08
N GLU A 144 6.49 -20.78 8.00
CA GLU A 144 6.64 -21.70 9.14
C GLU A 144 6.75 -23.16 8.68
N VAL A 145 5.97 -23.57 7.67
CA VAL A 145 6.05 -24.93 7.09
C VAL A 145 7.38 -25.16 6.36
N GLU A 146 7.88 -24.17 5.63
CA GLU A 146 9.20 -24.27 4.97
C GLU A 146 10.33 -24.40 5.99
N ALA A 147 10.28 -23.64 7.08
CA ALA A 147 11.29 -23.70 8.15
C ALA A 147 11.37 -25.08 8.84
N ILE A 148 10.27 -25.84 8.89
CA ILE A 148 10.25 -27.21 9.43
C ILE A 148 10.94 -28.20 8.48
N ARG A 149 10.92 -27.93 7.17
CA ARG A 149 11.46 -28.83 6.14
C ARG A 149 12.97 -28.66 5.89
N ALA A 150 13.55 -27.53 6.31
CA ALA A 150 14.96 -27.19 6.14
C ALA A 150 15.84 -27.79 7.24
#